data_AF-A0A8T4NEV2-F1
#
_entry.id   AF-A0A8T4NEV2-F1
#
_cell.length_a   1.000
_cell.length_b   1.000
_cell.length_c   1.000
_cell.angle_alpha   90.00
_cell.angle_beta   90.00
_cell.angle_gamma   90.00
#
_symmetry.space_group_name_H-M   'P 1'
#
loop_
_entity.id
_entity.type
_entity.pdbx_description
1 polymer ?
#
loop_
_entity_poly.entity_id
_entity_poly.type
_entity_poly.pdbx_seq_one_letter_code
_entity_poly.pdbx_strand_id
1 'polypeptide(L)'
;MKKALVIVAHPDDETIWMGGTILRNKNWEWTIFSLCRKNDVDRAPKFKKVCEIYNASSIISDLDDEILEPLDISEVADKMKEKISGEWDYIFTHGENGEYGHLRHKEVHRAVKEMIRKKELNCKNLFFFSYVLPSGNKIPSPTDAADLKINLNKTEMNAKRKVIKDVYGFKENSFEFLSCKKEESFNN
;
A
#
# COMPACT_ATOMS: atom_id res chain seq x y z
N MET A 1 7.03 -2.59 21.25
CA MET A 1 5.92 -2.51 20.27
C MET A 1 6.52 -2.72 18.90
N LYS A 2 5.84 -3.39 17.96
CA LYS A 2 6.40 -3.62 16.60
C LYS A 2 6.28 -2.33 15.78
N LYS A 3 7.36 -1.92 15.11
CA LYS A 3 7.36 -0.79 14.16
C LYS A 3 7.17 -1.30 12.74
N ALA A 4 6.13 -0.84 12.07
CA ALA A 4 5.81 -1.26 10.71
C ALA A 4 5.55 -0.08 9.79
N LEU A 5 6.10 -0.18 8.58
CA LEU A 5 5.97 0.81 7.53
C LEU A 5 5.23 0.20 6.32
N VAL A 6 4.25 0.92 5.80
CA VAL A 6 3.54 0.59 4.57
C VAL A 6 3.87 1.65 3.53
N ILE A 7 4.48 1.26 2.41
CA ILE A 7 4.90 2.16 1.33
C ILE A 7 4.05 1.86 0.10
N VAL A 8 3.22 2.82 -0.31
CA VAL A 8 2.30 2.70 -1.44
C VAL A 8 2.43 3.85 -2.42
N ALA A 9 1.99 3.64 -3.66
CA ALA A 9 1.94 4.68 -4.66
C ALA A 9 0.85 5.71 -4.33
N HIS A 10 -0.42 5.28 -4.25
CA HIS A 10 -1.55 6.20 -4.18
C HIS A 10 -2.31 6.12 -2.83
N PRO A 11 -3.08 7.17 -2.47
CA PRO A 11 -3.91 7.13 -1.28
C PRO A 11 -5.17 6.27 -1.44
N ASP A 12 -5.12 5.02 -1.01
CA ASP A 12 -6.19 3.99 -1.00
C ASP A 12 -5.56 2.62 -1.11
N ASP A 13 -4.42 2.50 -1.78
CA ASP A 13 -3.61 1.29 -1.92
C ASP A 13 -3.35 0.62 -0.55
N GLU A 14 -3.04 1.40 0.49
CA GLU A 14 -2.82 0.87 1.85
C GLU A 14 -4.04 0.11 2.36
N THR A 15 -5.23 0.60 2.00
CA THR A 15 -6.50 0.02 2.38
C THR A 15 -6.84 -1.13 1.44
N ILE A 16 -6.70 -0.98 0.12
CA ILE A 16 -7.06 -2.00 -0.88
C ILE A 16 -6.26 -3.28 -0.64
N TRP A 17 -4.94 -3.18 -0.50
CA TRP A 17 -4.06 -4.34 -0.46
C TRP A 17 -3.90 -4.95 0.93
N MET A 18 -3.97 -4.13 2.00
CA MET A 18 -3.67 -4.63 3.35
C MET A 18 -4.45 -3.95 4.51
N GLY A 19 -5.52 -3.22 4.23
CA GLY A 19 -6.27 -2.48 5.27
C GLY A 19 -6.81 -3.37 6.39
N GLY A 20 -7.13 -4.64 6.10
CA GLY A 20 -7.54 -5.62 7.11
C GLY A 20 -6.41 -6.01 8.06
N THR A 21 -5.21 -6.23 7.54
CA THR A 21 -4.00 -6.52 8.32
C THR A 21 -3.65 -5.35 9.24
N ILE A 22 -3.76 -4.11 8.77
CA ILE A 22 -3.54 -2.91 9.60
C ILE A 22 -4.59 -2.86 10.72
N LEU A 23 -5.88 -2.99 10.39
CA LEU A 23 -6.99 -2.96 11.35
C LEU A 23 -6.90 -4.06 12.41
N ARG A 24 -6.42 -5.26 12.04
CA ARG A 24 -6.21 -6.38 12.96
C ARG A 24 -5.10 -6.10 13.96
N ASN A 25 -4.08 -5.33 13.57
CA ASN A 25 -2.86 -5.11 14.33
C ASN A 25 -2.72 -3.65 14.79
N LYS A 26 -3.81 -3.00 15.20
CA LYS A 26 -3.79 -1.59 15.69
C LYS A 26 -2.90 -1.33 16.90
N ASN A 27 -2.43 -2.38 17.57
CA ASN A 27 -1.47 -2.30 18.68
C ASN A 27 0.00 -2.21 18.22
N TRP A 28 0.26 -2.16 16.91
CA TRP A 28 1.59 -1.88 16.37
C TRP A 28 1.76 -0.38 16.12
N GLU A 29 3.01 0.07 16.04
CA GLU A 29 3.34 1.44 15.66
C GLU A 29 3.43 1.51 14.12
N TRP A 30 2.33 1.92 13.49
CA TRP A 30 2.21 2.00 12.03
C TRP A 30 2.65 3.37 11.50
N THR A 31 3.41 3.34 10.41
CA THR A 31 3.60 4.48 9.51
C THR A 31 3.12 4.07 8.12
N ILE A 32 2.30 4.91 7.48
CA ILE A 32 1.82 4.69 6.12
C ILE A 32 2.30 5.84 5.26
N PHE A 33 2.93 5.50 4.15
CA PHE A 33 3.51 6.45 3.22
C PHE A 33 2.94 6.25 1.82
N SER A 34 2.15 7.22 1.34
CA SER A 34 1.74 7.34 -0.06
C SER A 34 2.66 8.29 -0.83
N LEU A 35 3.17 7.85 -1.97
CA LEU A 35 4.15 8.62 -2.74
C LEU A 35 3.54 9.72 -3.63
N CYS A 36 2.29 9.57 -4.03
CA CYS A 36 1.61 10.47 -4.96
C CYS A 36 0.51 11.28 -4.25
N ARG A 37 -0.02 12.30 -4.94
CA ARG A 37 -1.26 13.01 -4.60
C ARG A 37 -1.25 13.81 -3.30
N LYS A 38 -0.10 14.27 -2.81
CA LYS A 38 -0.04 15.18 -1.64
C LYS A 38 -0.81 16.47 -1.86
N ASN A 39 -0.79 17.02 -3.09
CA ASN A 39 -1.46 18.27 -3.42
C ASN A 39 -2.90 18.07 -3.93
N ASP A 40 -3.37 16.82 -4.04
CA ASP A 40 -4.74 16.52 -4.43
C ASP A 40 -5.72 16.94 -3.32
N VAL A 41 -6.55 17.94 -3.62
CA VAL A 41 -7.48 18.56 -2.65
C VAL A 41 -8.59 17.62 -2.18
N ASP A 42 -8.85 16.52 -2.90
CA ASP A 42 -9.81 15.49 -2.51
C ASP A 42 -9.11 14.32 -1.80
N ARG A 43 -8.06 13.75 -2.40
CA ARG A 43 -7.43 12.50 -1.93
C ARG A 43 -6.51 12.69 -0.72
N ALA A 44 -5.72 13.76 -0.67
CA ALA A 44 -4.79 14.00 0.44
C ALA A 44 -5.48 14.13 1.83
N PRO A 45 -6.60 14.89 1.99
CA PRO A 45 -7.28 14.93 3.29
C PRO A 45 -7.94 13.60 3.65
N LYS A 46 -8.45 12.85 2.68
CA LYS A 46 -9.03 11.50 2.91
C LYS A 46 -7.96 10.52 3.40
N PHE A 47 -6.77 10.53 2.79
CA PHE A 47 -5.63 9.72 3.22
C PHE A 47 -5.29 9.90 4.70
N LYS A 48 -5.17 11.16 5.13
CA LYS A 48 -4.85 11.50 6.53
C LYS A 48 -5.92 10.97 7.48
N LYS A 49 -7.20 11.15 7.14
CA LYS A 49 -8.32 10.60 7.90
C LYS A 49 -8.31 9.07 7.97
N VAL A 50 -7.88 8.38 6.90
CA VAL A 50 -7.72 6.92 6.92
C VAL A 50 -6.58 6.49 7.84
N CYS A 51 -5.44 7.18 7.80
CA CYS A 51 -4.33 6.90 8.71
C CYS A 51 -4.74 7.08 10.18
N GLU A 52 -5.55 8.10 10.51
CA GLU A 52 -6.12 8.30 11.84
C GLU A 52 -7.00 7.10 12.28
N ILE A 53 -7.87 6.60 11.39
CA ILE A 53 -8.71 5.41 11.65
C ILE A 53 -7.84 4.18 11.96
N TYR A 54 -6.69 4.10 11.32
CA TYR A 54 -5.71 3.03 11.50
C TYR A 54 -4.77 3.22 12.70
N ASN A 55 -4.87 4.34 13.42
CA ASN A 55 -3.92 4.71 14.47
C ASN A 55 -2.46 4.71 13.93
N ALA A 56 -2.28 5.23 12.72
CA ALA A 56 -1.03 5.24 11.99
C ALA A 56 -0.54 6.68 11.76
N SER A 57 0.79 6.85 11.74
CA SER A 57 1.41 8.08 11.26
C SER A 57 1.27 8.17 9.74
N SER A 58 0.82 9.33 9.23
CA SER A 58 0.63 9.57 7.80
C SER A 58 1.81 10.33 7.19
N ILE A 59 2.40 9.79 6.13
CA ILE A 59 3.37 10.47 5.27
C ILE A 59 2.78 10.49 3.85
N ILE A 60 2.82 11.65 3.20
CA ILE A 60 2.37 11.78 1.80
C ILE A 60 3.33 12.67 1.02
N SER A 61 3.65 12.27 -0.22
CA SER A 61 4.49 13.00 -1.17
C SER A 61 3.72 13.29 -2.47
N ASP A 62 4.33 14.07 -3.36
CA ASP A 62 3.73 14.47 -4.64
C ASP A 62 4.61 13.99 -5.80
N LEU A 63 4.86 12.68 -5.85
CA LEU A 63 5.43 12.05 -7.04
C LEU A 63 4.42 12.14 -8.18
N ASP A 64 4.89 12.47 -9.39
CA ASP A 64 4.01 12.60 -10.56
C ASP A 64 3.32 11.26 -10.87
N ASP A 65 2.00 11.33 -11.00
CA ASP A 65 1.13 10.24 -11.43
C ASP A 65 0.08 10.71 -12.45
N GLU A 66 0.16 11.96 -12.92
CA GLU A 66 -0.72 12.50 -13.96
C GLU A 66 -0.26 12.03 -15.33
N ILE A 67 1.06 12.06 -15.56
CA ILE A 67 1.70 11.53 -16.76
C ILE A 67 2.23 10.14 -16.42
N LEU A 68 1.60 9.09 -16.96
CA LEU A 68 2.02 7.70 -16.77
C LEU A 68 3.21 7.32 -17.67
N GLU A 69 4.27 8.14 -17.63
CA GLU A 69 5.58 7.83 -18.23
C GLU A 69 6.53 7.26 -17.18
N PRO A 70 7.49 6.38 -17.53
CA PRO A 70 8.44 5.84 -16.57
C PRO A 70 9.30 6.93 -15.93
N LEU A 71 9.44 6.88 -14.60
CA LEU A 71 10.36 7.71 -13.82
C LEU A 71 11.68 6.99 -13.59
N ASP A 72 12.72 7.77 -13.29
CA ASP A 72 13.98 7.23 -12.78
C ASP A 72 13.75 6.67 -11.37
N ILE A 73 14.16 5.42 -11.14
CA ILE A 73 14.02 4.74 -9.85
C ILE A 73 14.80 5.46 -8.75
N SER A 74 15.90 6.12 -9.09
CA SER A 74 16.67 6.93 -8.15
C SER A 74 15.87 8.13 -7.64
N GLU A 75 15.11 8.81 -8.50
CA GLU A 75 14.23 9.93 -8.10
C GLU A 75 13.12 9.45 -7.16
N VAL A 76 12.52 8.30 -7.46
CA VAL A 76 11.49 7.67 -6.60
C VAL A 76 12.09 7.30 -5.24
N ALA A 77 13.29 6.72 -5.22
CA ALA A 77 14.00 6.36 -3.99
C ALA A 77 14.40 7.59 -3.17
N ASP A 78 14.88 8.65 -3.81
CA ASP A 78 15.29 9.88 -3.12
C ASP A 78 14.09 10.59 -2.48
N LYS A 79 12.93 10.61 -3.16
CA LYS A 79 11.67 11.06 -2.57
C LYS A 79 11.29 10.27 -1.32
N MET A 80 11.59 8.97 -1.27
CA MET A 80 11.37 8.18 -0.06
C MET A 80 12.36 8.55 1.05
N LYS A 81 13.66 8.63 0.74
CA LYS A 81 14.72 8.95 1.71
C LYS A 81 14.49 10.27 2.44
N GLU A 82 13.92 11.26 1.75
CA GLU A 82 13.55 12.55 2.36
C GLU A 82 12.52 12.43 3.49
N LYS A 83 11.74 11.34 3.54
CA LYS A 83 10.56 11.19 4.41
C LYS A 83 10.66 10.06 5.42
N ILE A 84 11.37 8.99 5.09
CA ILE A 84 11.49 7.81 5.94
C ILE A 84 12.95 7.55 6.30
N SER A 85 13.19 7.19 7.55
CA SER A 85 14.51 6.80 8.06
C SER A 85 14.34 5.85 9.25
N GLY A 86 15.45 5.25 9.68
CA GLY A 86 15.50 4.34 10.83
C GLY A 86 15.31 2.86 10.47
N GLU A 87 15.15 2.05 11.52
CA GLU A 87 15.00 0.59 11.42
C GLU A 87 13.54 0.19 11.65
N TRP A 88 13.06 -0.73 10.81
CA TRP A 88 11.68 -1.23 10.86
C TRP A 88 11.66 -2.72 11.20
N ASP A 89 10.67 -3.16 11.98
CA ASP A 89 10.46 -4.60 12.14
C ASP A 89 9.83 -5.20 10.87
N TYR A 90 8.95 -4.44 10.22
CA TYR A 90 8.22 -4.84 9.02
C TYR A 90 8.12 -3.70 8.01
N ILE A 91 8.33 -4.01 6.74
CA ILE A 91 7.98 -3.14 5.61
C ILE A 91 7.04 -3.90 4.70
N PHE A 92 5.96 -3.24 4.27
CA PHE A 92 5.02 -3.74 3.27
C PHE A 92 4.99 -2.78 2.08
N THR A 93 5.04 -3.30 0.86
CA THR A 93 4.97 -2.49 -0.37
C THR A 93 4.41 -3.27 -1.56
N HIS A 94 4.34 -2.62 -2.73
CA HIS A 94 3.83 -3.22 -3.97
C HIS A 94 4.66 -4.42 -4.46
N GLY A 95 3.99 -5.35 -5.12
CA GLY A 95 4.59 -6.48 -5.82
C GLY A 95 5.29 -6.08 -7.12
N GLU A 96 6.17 -6.95 -7.60
CA GLU A 96 6.96 -6.73 -8.83
C GLU A 96 6.08 -6.51 -10.07
N ASN A 97 4.89 -7.11 -10.10
CA ASN A 97 3.92 -6.94 -11.17
C ASN A 97 3.04 -5.68 -11.04
N GLY A 98 3.13 -4.95 -9.93
CA GLY A 98 2.26 -3.81 -9.61
C GLY A 98 0.78 -4.19 -9.47
N GLU A 99 0.51 -5.38 -8.90
CA GLU A 99 -0.80 -6.05 -8.64
C GLU A 99 -1.68 -6.29 -9.88
N TYR A 100 -1.97 -5.24 -10.62
CA TYR A 100 -2.76 -5.20 -11.86
C TYR A 100 -1.99 -4.55 -13.02
N GLY A 101 -0.67 -4.41 -12.89
CA GLY A 101 0.21 -3.90 -13.93
C GLY A 101 0.56 -2.42 -13.83
N HIS A 102 0.11 -1.73 -12.77
CA HIS A 102 0.25 -0.28 -12.63
C HIS A 102 1.71 0.18 -12.60
N LEU A 103 2.04 1.20 -13.39
CA LEU A 103 3.42 1.66 -13.56
C LEU A 103 4.02 2.19 -12.25
N ARG A 104 3.33 3.15 -11.60
CA ARG A 104 3.75 3.71 -10.29
C ARG A 104 4.01 2.63 -9.24
N HIS A 105 3.19 1.58 -9.19
CA HIS A 105 3.35 0.49 -8.21
C HIS A 105 4.66 -0.28 -8.46
N LYS A 106 4.98 -0.56 -9.72
CA LYS A 106 6.23 -1.23 -10.13
C LYS A 106 7.46 -0.38 -9.79
N GLU A 107 7.37 0.94 -9.95
CA GLU A 107 8.49 1.82 -9.61
C GLU A 107 8.68 1.94 -8.10
N VAL A 108 7.60 2.03 -7.32
CA VAL A 108 7.67 1.95 -5.84
C VAL A 108 8.32 0.63 -5.42
N HIS A 109 7.90 -0.51 -5.98
CA HIS A 109 8.51 -1.81 -5.72
C HIS A 109 10.04 -1.80 -5.98
N ARG A 110 10.45 -1.31 -7.16
CA ARG A 110 11.86 -1.26 -7.57
C ARG A 110 12.67 -0.34 -6.67
N ALA A 111 12.14 0.84 -6.33
CA ALA A 111 12.79 1.81 -5.45
C ALA A 111 13.01 1.24 -4.05
N VAL A 112 11.99 0.60 -3.46
CA VAL A 112 12.13 -0.06 -2.15
C VAL A 112 13.21 -1.14 -2.19
N LYS A 113 13.19 -2.02 -3.20
CA LYS A 113 14.23 -3.06 -3.35
C LYS A 113 15.63 -2.46 -3.49
N GLU A 114 15.76 -1.37 -4.23
CA GLU A 114 17.04 -0.69 -4.39
C GLU A 114 17.55 -0.08 -3.07
N MET A 115 16.67 0.59 -2.32
CA MET A 115 17.02 1.17 -1.02
C MET A 115 17.41 0.11 0.01
N ILE A 116 16.71 -1.04 0.06
CA ILE A 116 17.08 -2.18 0.91
C ILE A 116 18.47 -2.70 0.51
N ARG A 117 18.72 -2.91 -0.78
CA ARG A 117 20.01 -3.40 -1.30
C ARG A 117 21.16 -2.43 -0.95
N LYS A 118 20.91 -1.12 -1.01
CA LYS A 118 21.88 -0.07 -0.66
C LYS A 118 21.99 0.18 0.85
N LYS A 119 21.17 -0.49 1.67
CA LYS A 119 21.06 -0.26 3.14
C LYS A 119 20.61 1.16 3.51
N GLU A 120 19.96 1.86 2.58
CA GLU A 120 19.34 3.17 2.79
C GLU A 120 17.98 3.03 3.48
N LEU A 121 17.37 1.85 3.37
CA LEU A 121 16.19 1.42 4.11
C LEU A 121 16.52 0.09 4.78
N ASN A 122 16.13 -0.07 6.04
CA ASN A 122 16.48 -1.25 6.83
C ASN A 122 15.23 -1.84 7.49
N CYS A 123 15.03 -3.16 7.34
CA CYS A 123 13.97 -3.88 8.01
C CYS A 123 14.34 -5.32 8.33
N LYS A 124 13.68 -5.90 9.35
CA LYS A 124 13.82 -7.32 9.68
C LYS A 124 13.04 -8.23 8.73
N ASN A 125 11.86 -7.78 8.29
CA ASN A 125 10.98 -8.50 7.39
C ASN A 125 10.47 -7.56 6.30
N LEU A 126 10.54 -7.97 5.04
CA LEU A 126 10.07 -7.22 3.88
C LEU A 126 8.98 -8.03 3.19
N PHE A 127 7.80 -7.44 3.00
CA PHE A 127 6.68 -8.09 2.38
C PHE A 127 6.20 -7.30 1.16
N PHE A 128 5.86 -8.03 0.10
CA PHE A 128 5.32 -7.48 -1.14
C PHE A 128 3.88 -7.92 -1.32
N PHE A 129 2.98 -7.02 -1.71
CA PHE A 129 1.61 -7.39 -2.07
C PHE A 129 1.62 -8.42 -3.20
N SER A 130 0.87 -9.50 -3.00
CA SER A 130 0.91 -10.68 -3.88
C SER A 130 -0.45 -10.89 -4.52
N TYR A 131 -0.76 -10.09 -5.54
CA TYR A 131 -2.03 -10.11 -6.26
C TYR A 131 -1.78 -10.29 -7.76
N VAL A 132 -2.75 -10.88 -8.44
CA VAL A 132 -2.74 -11.03 -9.90
C VAL A 132 -4.04 -10.52 -10.48
N LEU A 133 -3.98 -9.92 -11.67
CA LEU A 133 -5.15 -9.64 -12.49
C LEU A 133 -5.38 -10.83 -13.45
N PRO A 134 -6.40 -11.68 -13.22
CA PRO A 134 -6.65 -12.81 -14.11
C PRO A 134 -7.06 -12.33 -15.51
N SER A 135 -6.72 -13.10 -16.53
CA SER A 135 -7.10 -12.77 -17.92
C SER A 135 -8.62 -12.62 -18.05
N GLY A 136 -9.06 -11.54 -18.72
CA GLY A 136 -10.48 -11.21 -18.88
C GLY A 136 -11.16 -10.55 -17.68
N ASN A 137 -10.47 -10.42 -16.53
CA ASN A 137 -10.98 -9.73 -15.36
C ASN A 137 -10.52 -8.27 -15.30
N LYS A 138 -11.27 -7.46 -14.54
CA LYS A 138 -10.93 -6.06 -14.24
C LYS A 138 -10.47 -5.83 -12.81
N ILE A 139 -10.61 -6.85 -11.95
CA ILE A 139 -10.36 -6.76 -10.51
C ILE A 139 -9.29 -7.79 -10.12
N PRO A 140 -8.17 -7.35 -9.53
CA PRO A 140 -7.13 -8.25 -9.06
C PRO A 140 -7.61 -9.11 -7.88
N SER A 141 -6.98 -10.26 -7.71
CA SER A 141 -7.25 -11.18 -6.60
C SER A 141 -5.92 -11.69 -6.01
N PRO A 142 -5.91 -12.04 -4.71
CA PRO A 142 -4.81 -12.76 -4.08
C PRO A 142 -4.35 -13.94 -4.92
N THR A 143 -3.04 -14.14 -5.05
CA THR A 143 -2.51 -15.33 -5.71
C THR A 143 -2.43 -16.49 -4.73
N ASP A 144 -2.76 -17.69 -5.21
CA ASP A 144 -2.66 -18.93 -4.42
C ASP A 144 -1.21 -19.23 -4.02
N ALA A 145 -0.24 -18.79 -4.82
CA ALA A 145 1.19 -18.99 -4.66
C ALA A 145 1.85 -18.04 -3.64
N ALA A 146 1.08 -17.20 -2.94
CA ALA A 146 1.64 -16.26 -1.98
C ALA A 146 2.25 -16.96 -0.76
N ASP A 147 3.41 -16.47 -0.29
CA ASP A 147 4.12 -17.03 0.87
C ASP A 147 3.32 -16.88 2.17
N LEU A 148 2.56 -15.78 2.29
CA LEU A 148 1.72 -15.47 3.43
C LEU A 148 0.33 -15.05 2.98
N LYS A 149 -0.70 -15.66 3.58
CA LYS A 149 -2.12 -15.33 3.35
C LYS A 149 -2.82 -15.01 4.66
N ILE A 150 -3.46 -13.87 4.72
CA ILE A 150 -4.22 -13.36 5.86
C ILE A 150 -5.70 -13.39 5.51
N ASN A 151 -6.43 -14.34 6.08
CA ASN A 151 -7.86 -14.46 5.90
C ASN A 151 -8.61 -13.53 6.86
N LEU A 152 -9.33 -12.55 6.32
CA LEU A 152 -10.16 -11.61 7.08
C LEU A 152 -11.48 -12.25 7.48
N ASN A 153 -11.87 -12.06 8.75
CA ASN A 153 -13.23 -12.36 9.17
C ASN A 153 -14.22 -11.31 8.62
N LYS A 154 -15.52 -11.58 8.75
CA LYS A 154 -16.57 -10.69 8.22
C LYS A 154 -16.48 -9.27 8.77
N THR A 155 -16.15 -9.11 10.05
CA THR A 155 -16.03 -7.80 10.70
C THR A 155 -14.85 -7.01 10.14
N GLU A 156 -13.69 -7.64 9.99
CA GLU A 156 -12.48 -7.02 9.42
C GLU A 156 -12.69 -6.63 7.95
N MET A 157 -13.26 -7.53 7.16
CA MET A 157 -13.57 -7.27 5.74
C MET A 157 -14.57 -6.12 5.58
N ASN A 158 -15.61 -6.07 6.41
CA ASN A 158 -16.57 -4.98 6.41
C ASN A 158 -15.92 -3.65 6.82
N ALA A 159 -15.06 -3.66 7.84
CA ALA A 159 -14.35 -2.46 8.28
C ALA A 159 -13.40 -1.93 7.18
N LYS A 160 -12.65 -2.81 6.52
CA LYS A 160 -11.80 -2.48 5.36
C LYS A 160 -12.61 -1.82 4.24
N ARG A 161 -13.73 -2.44 3.84
CA ARG A 161 -14.62 -1.89 2.79
C ARG A 161 -15.30 -0.59 3.19
N LYS A 162 -15.62 -0.42 4.47
CA LYS A 162 -16.18 0.83 5.00
C LYS A 162 -15.21 1.99 4.84
N VAL A 163 -13.91 1.77 5.01
CA VAL A 163 -12.88 2.81 4.78
C VAL A 163 -12.90 3.26 3.31
N ILE A 164 -12.87 2.31 2.36
CA ILE A 164 -12.96 2.62 0.92
C ILE A 164 -14.24 3.37 0.56
N LYS A 165 -15.38 2.91 1.06
CA LYS A 165 -16.68 3.48 0.70
C LYS A 165 -16.94 4.82 1.38
N ASP A 166 -16.85 4.86 2.70
CA ASP A 166 -17.38 5.98 3.50
C ASP A 166 -16.32 7.07 3.71
N VAL A 167 -15.02 6.75 3.58
CA VAL A 167 -13.93 7.72 3.78
C VAL A 167 -13.35 8.15 2.45
N TYR A 168 -12.92 7.19 1.61
CA TYR A 168 -12.42 7.55 0.28
C TYR A 168 -13.55 7.96 -0.69
N GLY A 169 -14.78 7.51 -0.45
CA GLY A 169 -15.96 7.89 -1.25
C GLY A 169 -16.20 7.00 -2.47
N PHE A 170 -15.53 5.85 -2.57
CA PHE A 170 -15.67 4.94 -3.70
C PHE A 170 -16.98 4.13 -3.64
N LYS A 171 -17.60 3.91 -4.80
CA LYS A 171 -18.85 3.16 -4.91
C LYS A 171 -18.62 1.66 -4.75
N GLU A 172 -19.63 0.90 -4.33
CA GLU A 172 -19.49 -0.55 -4.12
C GLU A 172 -19.18 -1.35 -5.38
N ASN A 173 -19.48 -0.81 -6.56
CA ASN A 173 -19.17 -1.39 -7.86
C ASN A 173 -17.85 -0.86 -8.46
N SER A 174 -17.08 -0.06 -7.73
CA SER A 174 -15.81 0.50 -8.20
C SER A 174 -14.67 -0.52 -8.12
N PHE A 175 -13.56 -0.22 -8.79
CA PHE A 175 -12.35 -1.03 -8.72
C PHE A 175 -11.86 -1.19 -7.27
N GLU A 176 -11.76 -0.09 -6.54
CA GLU A 176 -11.19 0.00 -5.19
C GLU A 176 -12.00 -0.85 -4.20
N PHE A 177 -13.33 -0.76 -4.26
CA PHE A 177 -14.20 -1.53 -3.38
C PHE A 177 -14.18 -3.02 -3.71
N LEU A 178 -14.20 -3.37 -5.00
CA LEU A 178 -14.20 -4.77 -5.44
C LEU A 178 -12.83 -5.45 -5.27
N SER A 179 -11.74 -4.67 -5.27
CA SER A 179 -10.37 -5.10 -4.97
C SER A 179 -10.14 -5.35 -3.48
N CYS A 180 -10.99 -4.83 -2.59
CA CYS A 180 -10.99 -5.22 -1.18
C CYS A 180 -11.52 -6.66 -1.00
N LYS A 181 -10.61 -7.63 -1.16
CA LYS A 181 -10.85 -9.06 -0.98
C LYS A 181 -10.85 -9.48 0.48
N LYS A 182 -11.43 -10.65 0.73
CA LYS A 182 -11.47 -11.31 2.04
C LYS A 182 -10.09 -11.81 2.47
N GLU A 183 -9.25 -12.14 1.52
CA GLU A 183 -7.88 -12.57 1.77
C GLU A 183 -6.92 -11.44 1.36
N GLU A 184 -5.88 -11.24 2.16
CA GLU A 184 -4.75 -10.38 1.86
C GLU A 184 -3.49 -11.24 1.78
N SER A 185 -2.73 -11.09 0.70
CA SER A 185 -1.63 -12.00 0.35
C SER A 185 -0.32 -11.25 0.15
N PHE A 186 0.77 -11.85 0.61
CA PHE A 186 2.10 -11.27 0.62
C PHE A 186 3.17 -12.28 0.23
N ASN A 187 4.21 -11.83 -0.47
CA ASN A 187 5.47 -12.56 -0.68
C ASN A 187 6.57 -11.97 0.20
N ASN A 188 7.57 -12.76 0.60
CA ASN A 188 8.70 -12.33 1.44
C ASN A 188 10.05 -12.52 0.72
#